data_AF-A0A7S4JHB1-F1
#
_entry.id   AF-A0A7S4JHB1-F1
#
_cell.length_a   1.000
_cell.length_b   1.000
_cell.length_c   1.000
_cell.angle_alpha   90.00
_cell.angle_beta   90.00
_cell.angle_gamma   90.00
#
_symmetry.space_group_name_H-M   'P 1'
#
loop_
_entity.id
_entity.type
_entity.pdbx_description
1 polymer ?
#
loop_
_entity_poly.entity_id
_entity_poly.type
_entity_poly.pdbx_seq_one_letter_code
_entity_poly.pdbx_strand_id
1 'polypeptide(L)'
;GAYGCSLGFSRLSGMATFSSYRDPNVLSTLQTYDGTADFLRSNRLGPDELSKAIIGSVGELDAPQSPEAKGYTSMLRYLMGVTEEDRQLWRSQVLATTAADFVDFADRLDRVTMHGSIAVVGSERSLADANTKLPEDAQLDIRQILG
;
A
#
# COMPACT_ATOMS: atom_id res chain seq x y z
N GLY A 1 5.84 12.62 14.23
CA GLY A 1 5.58 11.85 13.00
C GLY A 1 4.41 10.92 13.22
N ALA A 2 3.90 10.29 12.17
CA ALA A 2 2.84 9.28 12.28
C ALA A 2 3.26 8.10 13.16
N TYR A 3 2.28 7.40 13.75
CA TYR A 3 2.56 6.15 14.46
C TYR A 3 2.87 5.00 13.48
N GLY A 4 2.21 4.99 12.33
CA GLY A 4 2.47 4.01 11.28
C GLY A 4 2.01 4.50 9.92
N CYS A 5 2.57 3.89 8.88
CA CYS A 5 2.12 4.04 7.50
C CYS A 5 2.26 2.69 6.78
N SER A 6 1.46 2.49 5.73
CA SER A 6 1.53 1.29 4.91
C SER A 6 1.08 1.58 3.48
N LEU A 7 1.54 0.71 2.58
CA LEU A 7 1.00 0.53 1.24
C LEU A 7 0.46 -0.90 1.15
N GLY A 8 -0.84 -1.04 0.97
CA GLY A 8 -1.48 -2.32 0.70
C GLY A 8 -1.75 -2.49 -0.79
N PHE A 9 -1.59 -3.71 -1.30
CA PHE A 9 -2.01 -4.08 -2.64
C PHE A 9 -2.85 -5.36 -2.61
N SER A 10 -4.05 -5.29 -3.17
CA SER A 10 -4.93 -6.44 -3.34
C SER A 10 -4.81 -6.97 -4.77
N ARG A 11 -4.28 -8.18 -4.92
CA ARG A 11 -4.14 -8.81 -6.23
C ARG A 11 -5.49 -9.23 -6.84
N LEU A 12 -6.50 -9.45 -6.01
CA LEU A 12 -7.83 -9.86 -6.45
C LEU A 12 -8.65 -8.68 -6.98
N SER A 13 -8.56 -7.52 -6.33
CA SER A 13 -9.29 -6.32 -6.77
C SER A 13 -8.44 -5.38 -7.63
N GLY A 14 -7.11 -5.55 -7.65
CA GLY A 14 -6.17 -4.63 -8.29
C GLY A 14 -5.97 -3.31 -7.55
N MET A 15 -6.54 -3.16 -6.35
CA MET A 15 -6.51 -1.92 -5.59
C MET A 15 -5.19 -1.77 -4.84
N ALA A 16 -4.56 -0.61 -4.98
CA ALA A 16 -3.47 -0.15 -4.14
C ALA A 16 -3.98 0.94 -3.19
N THR A 17 -3.52 0.94 -1.94
CA THR A 17 -3.99 1.88 -0.93
C THR A 17 -2.84 2.29 -0.02
N PHE A 18 -2.54 3.58 0.00
CA PHE A 18 -1.71 4.19 1.02
C PHE A 18 -2.55 4.50 2.25
N SER A 19 -1.98 4.29 3.43
CA SER A 19 -2.61 4.71 4.68
C SER A 19 -1.57 5.15 5.71
N SER A 20 -1.96 6.08 6.58
CA SER A 20 -1.23 6.41 7.79
C SER A 20 -2.15 6.35 9.00
N TYR A 21 -1.58 6.06 10.16
CA TYR A 21 -2.31 5.90 11.40
C TYR A 21 -1.74 6.80 12.49
N ARG A 22 -2.64 7.51 13.19
CA ARG A 22 -2.32 8.56 14.19
C ARG A 22 -1.28 9.54 13.65
N ASP A 23 -1.52 10.02 12.43
CA ASP A 23 -0.65 10.96 11.74
C ASP A 23 -1.07 12.40 12.05
N PRO A 24 -0.18 13.25 12.61
CA PRO A 24 -0.50 14.65 12.82
C PRO A 24 -0.49 15.46 11.52
N ASN A 25 0.00 14.90 10.40
CA ASN A 25 0.13 15.63 9.15
C ASN A 25 -0.86 15.12 8.10
N VAL A 26 -1.41 16.05 7.32
CA VAL A 26 -2.27 15.74 6.18
C VAL A 26 -1.47 15.90 4.89
N LEU A 27 -1.11 17.14 4.55
CA LEU A 27 -0.50 17.46 3.25
C LEU A 27 0.87 16.81 3.02
N SER A 28 1.76 16.83 4.02
CA SER A 28 3.09 16.23 3.86
C SER A 28 3.02 14.72 3.65
N THR A 29 2.00 14.07 4.21
CA THR A 29 1.77 12.64 4.07
C THR A 29 1.26 12.32 2.66
N LEU A 30 0.29 13.08 2.15
CA LEU A 30 -0.16 12.97 0.77
C LEU A 30 0.98 13.22 -0.23
N GLN A 31 1.79 14.26 -0.01
CA GLN A 31 2.99 14.53 -0.83
C GLN A 31 4.00 13.38 -0.78
N THR A 32 4.14 12.72 0.36
CA THR A 32 5.02 11.54 0.48
C THR A 32 4.48 10.37 -0.32
N TYR A 33 3.16 10.17 -0.33
CA TYR A 33 2.53 9.14 -1.17
C TYR A 33 2.74 9.45 -2.65
N ASP A 34 2.53 10.70 -3.06
CA ASP A 34 2.74 11.15 -4.44
C ASP A 34 4.19 10.98 -4.91
N GLY A 35 5.16 11.18 -4.01
CA GLY A 35 6.59 11.00 -4.29
C GLY A 35 7.08 9.56 -4.30
N THR A 36 6.23 8.56 -4.03
CA THR A 36 6.68 7.16 -3.88
C THR A 36 7.24 6.59 -5.18
N ALA A 37 6.63 6.91 -6.32
CA ALA A 37 7.09 6.42 -7.63
C ALA A 37 8.49 6.96 -7.97
N ASP A 38 8.71 8.26 -7.78
CA ASP A 38 10.02 8.90 -8.02
C ASP A 38 11.10 8.37 -7.06
N PHE A 39 10.71 8.06 -5.82
CA PHE A 39 11.61 7.41 -4.88
C PHE A 39 12.09 6.05 -5.42
N LEU A 40 11.17 5.19 -5.90
CA LEU A 40 11.53 3.87 -6.46
C LEU A 40 12.42 3.98 -7.71
N ARG A 41 12.17 4.97 -8.58
CA ARG A 41 12.99 5.21 -9.78
C ARG A 41 14.41 5.66 -9.45
N SER A 42 14.53 6.54 -8.45
CA SER A 42 15.80 7.20 -8.12
C SER A 42 16.68 6.37 -7.17
N ASN A 43 16.09 5.42 -6.44
CA ASN A 43 16.78 4.64 -5.42
C ASN A 43 16.76 3.15 -5.78
N ARG A 44 17.70 2.74 -6.65
CA ARG A 44 17.86 1.32 -6.99
C ARG A 44 18.25 0.51 -5.76
N LEU A 45 17.47 -0.54 -5.47
CA LEU A 45 17.78 -1.44 -4.37
C LEU A 45 19.09 -2.18 -4.59
N GLY A 46 19.90 -2.24 -3.54
CA GLY A 46 21.06 -3.11 -3.50
C GLY A 46 20.66 -4.59 -3.41
N PRO A 47 21.56 -5.53 -3.75
CA PRO A 47 21.29 -6.97 -3.67
C PRO A 47 20.84 -7.43 -2.26
N ASP A 48 21.43 -6.87 -1.21
CA ASP A 48 21.10 -7.21 0.18
C ASP A 48 19.69 -6.75 0.56
N GLU A 49 19.29 -5.56 0.12
CA GLU A 49 17.96 -5.00 0.40
C GLU A 49 16.88 -5.75 -0.38
N LEU A 50 17.16 -6.08 -1.65
CA LEU A 50 16.30 -6.93 -2.46
C LEU A 50 16.09 -8.29 -1.80
N SER A 51 17.17 -8.91 -1.33
CA SER A 51 17.10 -10.20 -0.63
C SER A 51 16.26 -10.11 0.64
N LYS A 52 16.45 -9.05 1.44
CA LYS A 52 15.64 -8.81 2.66
C LYS A 52 14.16 -8.60 2.33
N ALA A 53 13.85 -7.86 1.27
CA ALA A 53 12.47 -7.63 0.83
C ALA A 53 11.81 -8.96 0.44
N ILE A 54 12.48 -9.78 -0.38
CA ILE A 54 11.98 -11.11 -0.79
C ILE A 54 11.78 -12.02 0.43
N ILE A 55 12.75 -12.07 1.35
CA ILE A 55 12.65 -12.88 2.58
C ILE A 55 11.46 -12.41 3.43
N GLY A 56 11.27 -11.10 3.59
CA GLY A 56 10.13 -10.53 4.31
C GLY A 56 8.79 -10.96 3.69
N SER A 57 8.65 -10.82 2.37
CA SER A 57 7.45 -11.23 1.65
C SER A 57 7.18 -12.74 1.76
N VAL A 58 8.22 -13.57 1.65
CA VAL A 58 8.08 -15.03 1.84
C VAL A 58 7.71 -15.37 3.29
N GLY A 59 8.26 -14.66 4.26
CA GLY A 59 7.93 -14.83 5.68
C GLY A 59 6.44 -14.55 5.97
N GLU A 60 5.86 -13.54 5.31
CA GLU A 60 4.42 -13.26 5.38
C GLU A 60 3.59 -14.35 4.70
N LEU A 61 4.00 -14.82 3.52
CA LEU A 61 3.33 -15.91 2.79
C LEU A 61 3.29 -17.23 3.57
N ASP A 62 4.38 -17.53 4.26
CA ASP A 62 4.59 -18.81 4.96
C ASP A 62 4.38 -18.71 6.47
N ALA A 63 3.78 -17.61 6.95
CA ALA A 63 3.57 -17.38 8.36
C ALA A 63 2.85 -18.58 9.03
N PRO A 64 3.33 -19.06 10.18
CA PRO A 64 2.73 -20.22 10.83
C PRO A 64 1.29 -19.92 11.23
N GLN A 65 0.39 -20.85 10.89
CA GLN A 65 -1.04 -20.74 11.18
C GLN A 65 -1.48 -21.83 12.16
N SER A 66 -2.37 -21.47 13.09
CA SER A 66 -3.10 -22.44 13.90
C SER A 66 -3.99 -23.34 13.01
N PRO A 67 -4.44 -24.51 13.50
CA PRO A 67 -5.33 -25.38 12.72
C PRO A 67 -6.61 -24.67 12.24
N GLU A 68 -7.20 -23.83 13.10
CA GLU A 68 -8.38 -23.02 12.77
C GLU A 68 -8.07 -22.02 11.65
N ALA A 69 -6.97 -21.27 11.76
CA ALA A 69 -6.57 -20.29 10.76
C ALA A 69 -6.25 -20.94 9.40
N LYS A 70 -5.68 -22.15 9.40
CA LYS A 70 -5.48 -22.94 8.17
C LYS A 70 -6.81 -23.31 7.51
N GLY A 71 -7.79 -23.76 8.29
CA GLY A 71 -9.13 -24.08 7.81
C GLY A 71 -9.82 -22.86 7.20
N TYR A 72 -9.78 -21.72 7.90
CA TYR A 72 -10.33 -20.46 7.40
C TYR A 72 -9.65 -19.98 6.11
N THR A 73 -8.32 -20.02 6.06
CA THR A 73 -7.55 -19.66 4.87
C THR A 73 -7.88 -20.56 3.68
N SER A 74 -8.02 -21.87 3.91
CA SER A 74 -8.42 -22.84 2.89
C SER A 74 -9.82 -22.54 2.35
N MET A 75 -10.78 -22.25 3.22
CA MET A 75 -12.14 -21.86 2.84
C MET A 75 -12.14 -20.58 1.99
N LEU A 76 -11.42 -19.54 2.40
CA LEU A 76 -11.32 -18.30 1.63
C LEU A 76 -10.74 -18.54 0.24
N ARG A 77 -9.66 -19.33 0.13
CA ARG A 77 -9.05 -19.68 -1.17
C ARG A 77 -10.05 -20.39 -2.07
N TYR A 78 -10.80 -21.36 -1.54
CA TYR A 78 -11.85 -22.05 -2.29
C TYR A 78 -12.93 -21.10 -2.79
N LEU A 79 -13.46 -20.23 -1.92
CA LEU A 79 -14.51 -19.27 -2.28
C LEU A 79 -14.05 -18.24 -3.31
N MET A 80 -12.76 -17.88 -3.30
CA MET A 80 -12.15 -16.95 -4.26
C MET A 80 -11.61 -17.64 -5.52
N GLY A 81 -11.71 -18.98 -5.61
CA GLY A 81 -11.18 -19.75 -6.75
C GLY A 81 -9.65 -19.76 -6.86
N VAL A 82 -8.93 -19.52 -5.76
CA VAL A 82 -7.46 -19.51 -5.75
C VAL A 82 -6.94 -20.94 -5.68
N THR A 83 -6.30 -21.39 -6.77
CA THR A 83 -5.76 -22.74 -6.91
C THR A 83 -4.38 -22.90 -6.27
N GLU A 84 -3.90 -24.14 -6.14
CA GLU A 84 -2.52 -24.38 -5.69
C GLU A 84 -1.52 -23.89 -6.73
N GLU A 85 -1.85 -24.03 -8.01
CA GLU A 85 -1.07 -23.55 -9.13
C GLU A 85 -0.91 -22.03 -9.09
N ASP A 86 -1.99 -21.29 -8.81
CA ASP A 86 -1.94 -19.82 -8.65
C ASP A 86 -1.02 -19.40 -7.49
N ARG A 87 -1.10 -20.13 -6.37
CA ARG A 87 -0.27 -19.87 -5.18
C ARG A 87 1.20 -20.15 -5.47
N GLN A 88 1.49 -21.26 -6.13
CA GLN A 88 2.84 -21.62 -6.50
C GLN A 88 3.42 -20.63 -7.52
N LEU A 89 2.64 -20.21 -8.51
CA LEU A 89 3.02 -19.18 -9.46
C LEU A 89 3.36 -17.87 -8.75
N TRP A 90 2.52 -17.44 -7.80
CA TRP A 90 2.80 -16.23 -7.02
C TRP A 90 4.10 -16.36 -6.23
N ARG A 91 4.30 -17.46 -5.51
CA ARG A 91 5.55 -17.69 -4.77
C ARG A 91 6.76 -17.63 -5.70
N SER A 92 6.69 -18.28 -6.84
CA SER A 92 7.77 -18.26 -7.84
C SER A 92 8.06 -16.85 -8.35
N GLN A 93 7.03 -16.02 -8.57
CA GLN A 93 7.20 -14.62 -8.97
C GLN A 93 7.85 -13.78 -7.87
N VAL A 94 7.46 -13.96 -6.59
CA VAL A 94 8.09 -13.25 -5.46
C VAL A 94 9.57 -13.59 -5.38
N LEU A 95 9.93 -14.87 -5.49
CA LEU A 95 11.32 -15.33 -5.45
C LEU A 95 12.15 -14.87 -6.66
N ALA A 96 11.51 -14.61 -7.80
CA ALA A 96 12.15 -14.15 -9.02
C ALA A 96 12.25 -12.62 -9.13
N THR A 97 11.78 -11.87 -8.12
CA THR A 97 11.80 -10.40 -8.13
C THR A 97 13.22 -9.87 -8.28
N THR A 98 13.37 -8.87 -9.16
CA THR A 98 14.62 -8.18 -9.44
C THR A 98 14.54 -6.72 -9.01
N ALA A 99 15.68 -6.03 -8.97
CA ALA A 99 15.71 -4.59 -8.71
C ALA A 99 14.99 -3.78 -9.81
N ALA A 100 14.91 -4.30 -11.04
CA ALA A 100 14.20 -3.64 -12.13
C ALA A 100 12.68 -3.63 -11.89
N ASP A 101 12.13 -4.69 -11.28
CA ASP A 101 10.69 -4.79 -11.01
C ASP A 101 10.19 -3.68 -10.07
N PHE A 102 11.04 -3.17 -9.16
CA PHE A 102 10.71 -2.02 -8.30
C PHE A 102 10.59 -0.73 -9.11
N VAL A 103 11.46 -0.53 -10.10
CA VAL A 103 11.41 0.63 -11.00
C VAL A 103 10.18 0.51 -11.91
N ASP A 104 9.91 -0.67 -12.46
CA ASP A 104 8.74 -0.92 -13.29
C ASP A 104 7.42 -0.77 -12.51
N PHE A 105 7.43 -1.08 -11.21
CA PHE A 105 6.28 -0.87 -10.34
C PHE A 105 5.99 0.62 -10.07
N ALA A 106 6.99 1.51 -10.20
CA ALA A 106 6.79 2.95 -10.04
C ALA A 106 5.73 3.50 -11.02
N ASP A 107 5.72 3.02 -12.27
CA ASP A 107 4.72 3.41 -13.28
C ASP A 107 3.29 3.02 -12.87
N ARG A 108 3.14 1.94 -12.08
CA ARG A 108 1.85 1.53 -11.53
C ARG A 108 1.43 2.42 -10.38
N LEU A 109 2.38 2.87 -9.55
CA LEU A 109 2.12 3.80 -8.45
C LEU A 109 1.74 5.20 -8.96
N ASP A 110 2.32 5.68 -10.05
CA ASP A 110 1.91 6.94 -10.69
C ASP A 110 0.42 6.94 -11.05
N ARG A 111 -0.13 5.80 -11.46
CA ARG A 111 -1.57 5.71 -11.74
C ARG A 111 -2.41 5.87 -10.48
N VAL A 112 -1.90 5.44 -9.33
CA VAL A 112 -2.57 5.60 -8.03
C VAL A 112 -2.57 7.07 -7.63
N THR A 113 -1.46 7.78 -7.84
CA THR A 113 -1.35 9.20 -7.47
C THR A 113 -2.17 10.09 -8.42
N MET A 114 -2.22 9.76 -9.72
CA MET A 114 -3.00 10.52 -10.72
C MET A 114 -4.52 10.31 -10.64
N HIS A 115 -4.98 9.14 -10.21
CA HIS A 115 -6.39 8.75 -10.27
C HIS A 115 -6.96 8.27 -8.93
N GLY A 116 -6.19 8.37 -7.85
CA GLY A 116 -6.57 7.90 -6.54
C GLY A 116 -7.63 8.79 -5.89
N SER A 117 -8.50 8.16 -5.11
CA SER A 117 -9.40 8.88 -4.21
C SER A 117 -8.70 9.12 -2.86
N ILE A 118 -8.91 10.30 -2.27
CA ILE A 118 -8.34 10.68 -0.99
C ILE A 118 -9.45 10.76 0.06
N ALA A 119 -9.22 10.14 1.21
CA ALA A 119 -10.08 10.28 2.39
C ALA A 119 -9.20 10.49 3.63
N VAL A 120 -9.53 11.48 4.45
CA VAL A 120 -8.77 11.85 5.65
C VAL A 120 -9.71 11.96 6.83
N VAL A 121 -9.36 11.33 7.95
CA VAL A 121 -10.07 11.45 9.22
C VAL A 121 -9.16 12.20 10.20
N GLY A 122 -9.60 13.38 10.62
CA GLY A 122 -8.82 14.25 11.50
C GLY A 122 -9.70 15.32 12.16
N SER A 123 -9.07 16.20 12.96
CA SER A 123 -9.78 17.34 13.52
C SER A 123 -10.16 18.35 12.43
N GLU A 124 -11.33 18.98 12.58
CA GLU A 124 -11.81 20.02 11.65
C GLU A 124 -10.75 21.09 11.41
N ARG A 125 -10.09 21.55 12.48
CA ARG A 125 -9.00 22.52 12.40
C ARG A 125 -7.85 22.05 11.50
N SER A 126 -7.40 20.80 11.64
CA SER A 126 -6.28 20.28 10.84
C SER A 126 -6.64 20.21 9.35
N LEU A 127 -7.88 19.80 9.05
CA LEU A 127 -8.38 19.72 7.67
C LEU A 127 -8.59 21.11 7.06
N ALA A 128 -9.13 22.06 7.83
CA ALA A 128 -9.28 23.45 7.40
C ALA A 128 -7.92 24.10 7.13
N ASP A 129 -6.94 23.92 8.03
CA ASP A 129 -5.57 24.42 7.86
C ASP A 129 -4.92 23.81 6.60
N ALA A 130 -5.21 22.54 6.27
CA ALA A 130 -4.75 21.91 5.04
C ALA A 130 -5.37 22.56 3.78
N ASN A 131 -6.68 22.82 3.78
CA ASN A 131 -7.38 23.46 2.66
C ASN A 131 -6.85 24.87 2.35
N THR A 132 -6.36 25.64 3.34
CA THR A 132 -5.75 26.96 3.08
C THR A 132 -4.50 26.91 2.21
N LYS A 133 -3.87 25.74 2.07
CA LYS A 133 -2.63 25.53 1.31
C LYS A 133 -2.86 24.75 0.01
N LEU A 134 -4.09 24.31 -0.24
CA LEU A 134 -4.47 23.59 -1.45
C LEU A 134 -5.15 24.56 -2.44
N PRO A 135 -4.95 24.37 -3.76
CA PRO A 135 -5.73 25.09 -4.75
C PRO A 135 -7.21 24.70 -4.63
N GLU A 136 -8.12 25.59 -5.05
CA GLU A 136 -9.57 25.43 -4.85
C GLU A 136 -10.12 24.10 -5.38
N ASP A 137 -9.59 23.60 -6.50
CA ASP A 137 -10.00 22.35 -7.15
C ASP A 137 -9.46 21.08 -6.47
N ALA A 138 -8.52 21.22 -5.52
CA ALA A 138 -7.94 20.11 -4.76
C ALA A 138 -8.32 20.13 -3.26
N GLN A 139 -9.15 21.08 -2.82
CA GLN A 139 -9.57 21.17 -1.43
C GLN A 139 -10.40 19.95 -1.00
N LEU A 140 -10.21 19.54 0.25
CA LEU A 140 -10.97 18.45 0.87
C LEU A 140 -12.39 18.92 1.18
N ASP A 141 -13.39 18.09 0.85
CA ASP A 141 -14.77 18.26 1.33
C ASP A 141 -14.88 17.80 2.80
N ILE A 142 -14.94 18.76 3.72
CA ILE A 142 -14.92 18.50 5.17
C ILE A 142 -16.35 18.27 5.66
N ARG A 143 -16.61 17.08 6.21
CA ARG A 143 -17.90 16.71 6.81
C ARG A 143 -17.72 16.15 8.21
N GLN A 144 -18.60 16.54 9.14
CA GLN A 144 -18.64 15.96 10.48
C GLN A 144 -19.22 14.54 10.41
N ILE A 145 -18.48 13.55 10.93
CA ILE A 145 -18.83 12.13 10.84
C ILE A 145 -19.40 11.59 12.17
N LEU A 146 -19.07 12.24 13.29
CA LEU A 146 -19.55 11.90 14.64
C LEU A 146 -20.12 13.17 15.29
N GLY A 147 -21.37 13.09 15.76
CA GLY A 147 -22.07 14.15 16.49
C GLY A 147 -21.82 14.13 17.98
#